data_AF-A0A1E3QE82-F1
#
_entry.id   AF-A0A1E3QE82-F1
#
_cell.length_a   1.000
_cell.length_b   1.000
_cell.length_c   1.000
_cell.angle_alpha   90.00
_cell.angle_beta   90.00
_cell.angle_gamma   90.00
#
_symmetry.space_group_name_H-M   'P 1'
#
loop_
_entity.id
_entity.type
_entity.pdbx_description
1 polymer ?
#
loop_
_entity_poly.entity_id
_entity_poly.type
_entity_poly.pdbx_seq_one_letter_code
_entity_poly.pdbx_strand_id
1 'polypeptide(L)'
;MQLYHGKKTSATATDLLEFDSVGGRSGFEKTELHTITRQQVYNVWLSYTKTQWERDTDDFRSAQILIAEQDGYHLIEGLQEPGVSLAFTTPCFSNYEKYNRGKMTEVFIDSTFGTNKHGYELYCVLAEYDLVSLPLSYLFLDTRNVKEDGKRGIRLTGWCCSDV
;
A
#
# COMPACT_ATOMS: atom_id res chain seq x y z
N MET A 1 25.63 -16.80 -8.07
CA MET A 1 25.90 -17.11 -6.66
C MET A 1 27.31 -16.65 -6.30
N GLN A 2 27.43 -15.47 -5.69
CA GLN A 2 28.59 -15.03 -4.92
C GLN A 2 28.06 -14.02 -3.90
N LEU A 3 28.34 -14.31 -2.63
CA LEU A 3 27.83 -13.62 -1.45
C LEU A 3 28.67 -12.36 -1.19
N TYR A 4 28.05 -11.19 -1.22
CA TYR A 4 28.63 -9.99 -0.61
C TYR A 4 28.07 -9.81 0.80
N HIS A 5 28.86 -10.23 1.79
CA HIS A 5 28.71 -9.81 3.19
C HIS A 5 29.24 -8.38 3.33
N GLY A 6 28.37 -7.40 3.09
CA GLY A 6 28.64 -6.00 3.45
C GLY A 6 28.59 -5.83 4.96
N LYS A 7 29.75 -5.59 5.58
CA LYS A 7 29.84 -5.10 6.97
C LYS A 7 28.95 -3.87 7.10
N LYS A 8 28.06 -3.85 8.10
CA LYS A 8 27.31 -2.66 8.49
C LYS A 8 28.29 -1.61 9.04
N THR A 9 28.76 -0.71 8.20
CA THR A 9 29.39 0.52 8.66
C THR A 9 28.30 1.55 8.84
N SER A 10 27.82 1.69 10.07
CA SER A 10 27.05 2.85 10.49
C SER A 10 28.00 4.04 10.44
N ALA A 11 27.83 4.93 9.46
CA ALA A 11 28.50 6.22 9.49
C ALA A 11 27.94 7.00 10.69
N THR A 12 28.72 7.07 11.77
CA THR A 12 28.43 7.96 12.89
C THR A 12 28.82 9.38 12.50
N ALA A 13 28.04 10.37 12.94
CA ALA A 13 28.24 11.80 12.67
C ALA A 13 29.58 12.38 13.19
N THR A 14 30.44 11.53 13.74
CA THR A 14 31.81 11.85 14.17
C THR A 14 32.82 11.87 13.01
N ASP A 15 32.52 11.22 11.87
CA ASP A 15 33.47 11.08 10.74
C ASP A 15 33.55 12.32 9.82
N LEU A 16 32.82 13.40 10.13
CA LEU A 16 32.79 14.64 9.34
C LEU A 16 33.31 15.88 10.10
N LEU A 17 33.98 15.70 11.23
CA LEU A 17 34.46 16.81 12.07
C LEU A 17 36.00 16.93 12.14
N GLU A 18 36.72 16.60 11.07
CA GLU A 18 38.18 16.85 10.98
C GLU A 18 38.59 18.12 10.24
N PHE A 19 37.66 18.99 9.88
CA PHE A 19 37.98 20.33 9.40
C PHE A 19 37.29 21.37 10.28
N ASP A 20 38.04 21.86 11.28
CA ASP A 20 38.13 23.29 11.61
C ASP A 20 38.92 23.48 12.91
N SER A 21 40.24 23.59 12.77
CA SER A 21 41.12 24.09 13.83
C SER A 21 41.61 25.50 13.47
N VAL A 22 40.72 26.50 13.46
CA VAL A 22 41.12 27.90 13.66
C VAL A 22 40.02 28.64 14.44
N GLY A 23 40.44 29.29 15.52
CA GLY A 23 39.57 29.82 16.55
C GLY A 23 38.55 30.87 16.10
N GLY A 24 37.38 30.79 16.74
CA GLY A 24 36.36 31.82 16.71
C GLY A 24 35.21 31.42 17.63
N ARG A 25 35.01 32.18 18.72
CA ARG A 25 33.85 32.03 19.60
C ARG A 25 32.57 32.19 18.77
N SER A 26 31.85 31.10 18.53
CA SER A 26 30.43 31.16 18.18
C SER A 26 29.65 30.36 19.21
N GLY A 27 28.82 31.05 19.98
CA GLY A 27 27.91 30.46 20.94
C GLY A 27 26.73 29.82 20.22
N PHE A 28 26.99 28.78 19.43
CA PHE A 28 25.94 27.85 19.06
C PHE A 28 25.83 26.85 20.20
N GLU A 29 24.88 27.11 21.08
CA GLU A 29 24.37 26.10 22.00
C GLU A 29 24.07 24.86 21.14
N LYS A 30 24.82 23.78 21.38
CA LYS A 30 24.60 22.49 20.71
C LYS A 30 23.19 22.06 21.11
N THR A 31 22.21 22.40 20.28
CA THR A 31 20.86 21.92 20.45
C THR A 31 21.00 20.40 20.38
N GLU A 32 20.65 19.70 21.46
CA GLU A 32 20.65 18.25 21.44
C GLU A 32 19.77 17.82 20.28
N LEU A 33 20.39 17.33 19.20
CA LEU A 33 19.68 16.82 18.05
C LEU A 33 18.99 15.55 18.50
N HIS A 34 17.76 15.67 18.99
CA HIS A 34 16.93 14.53 19.29
C HIS A 34 16.80 13.70 18.02
N THR A 35 17.32 12.48 18.06
CA THR A 35 17.24 11.57 16.93
C THR A 35 15.78 11.17 16.73
N ILE A 36 15.17 11.69 15.67
CA ILE A 36 13.80 11.33 15.30
C ILE A 36 13.77 9.85 14.92
N THR A 37 12.95 9.07 15.62
CA THR A 37 12.79 7.63 15.39
C THR A 37 11.76 7.35 14.30
N ARG A 38 11.89 6.20 13.63
CA ARG A 38 10.87 5.71 12.66
C ARG A 38 9.47 5.61 13.28
N GLN A 39 9.39 5.26 14.56
CA GLN A 39 8.13 5.16 15.28
C GLN A 39 7.45 6.53 15.47
N GLN A 40 8.23 7.57 15.76
CA GLN A 40 7.70 8.94 15.86
C GLN A 40 7.17 9.42 14.52
N VAL A 41 7.91 9.20 13.43
CA VAL A 41 7.45 9.51 12.07
C VAL A 41 6.16 8.76 11.74
N TYR A 42 6.12 7.46 12.01
CA TYR A 42 4.92 6.63 11.81
C TYR A 42 3.71 7.16 12.60
N ASN A 43 3.88 7.47 13.88
CA ASN A 43 2.79 7.93 14.73
C ASN A 43 2.21 9.28 14.26
N VAL A 44 3.07 10.21 13.84
CA VAL A 44 2.65 11.52 13.30
C VAL A 44 1.96 11.34 11.95
N TRP A 45 2.51 10.51 11.06
CA TRP A 45 1.88 10.22 9.78
C TRP A 45 0.51 9.56 9.95
N LEU A 46 0.42 8.60 10.87
CA LEU A 46 -0.82 7.92 11.20
C LEU A 46 -1.85 8.91 11.76
N SER A 47 -1.48 9.76 12.72
CA SER A 47 -2.44 10.74 13.29
C SER A 47 -2.95 11.73 12.25
N TYR A 48 -2.12 12.10 11.28
CA TYR A 48 -2.49 13.02 10.20
C TYR A 48 -3.40 12.37 9.14
N THR A 49 -3.12 11.12 8.77
CA THR A 49 -3.82 10.44 7.67
C THR A 49 -5.05 9.66 8.12
N LYS A 50 -5.13 9.27 9.38
CA LYS A 50 -6.18 8.40 9.93
C LYS A 50 -7.60 8.88 9.63
N THR A 51 -7.85 10.18 9.77
CA THR A 51 -9.16 10.79 9.47
C THR A 51 -9.56 10.68 8.00
N GLN A 52 -8.61 10.44 7.09
CA GLN A 52 -8.88 10.33 5.65
C GLN A 52 -9.44 8.97 5.26
N TRP A 53 -9.09 7.90 5.98
CA TRP A 53 -9.45 6.52 5.62
C TRP A 53 -10.27 5.77 6.68
N GLU A 54 -10.21 6.16 7.95
CA GLU A 54 -11.01 5.52 9.00
C GLU A 54 -12.45 6.09 8.98
N ARG A 55 -13.43 5.20 8.86
CA ARG A 55 -14.88 5.49 8.88
C ARG A 55 -15.62 4.65 9.90
N ASP A 56 -15.06 3.49 10.24
CA ASP A 56 -15.61 2.54 11.19
C ASP A 56 -14.47 1.94 12.03
N THR A 57 -14.81 1.44 13.21
CA THR A 57 -13.90 0.67 14.08
C THR A 57 -13.53 -0.70 13.48
N ASP A 58 -14.38 -1.25 12.62
CA ASP A 58 -14.08 -2.43 11.82
C ASP A 58 -13.38 -2.00 10.52
N ASP A 59 -12.13 -2.43 10.32
CA ASP A 59 -11.32 -2.00 9.16
C ASP A 59 -12.00 -2.34 7.83
N PHE A 60 -12.70 -3.48 7.77
CA PHE A 60 -13.35 -3.96 6.56
C PHE A 60 -14.57 -3.10 6.22
N ARG A 61 -15.39 -2.79 7.22
CA ARG A 61 -16.51 -1.85 7.09
C ARG A 61 -16.02 -0.46 6.71
N SER A 62 -14.92 -0.01 7.32
CA SER A 62 -14.27 1.24 6.97
C SER A 62 -13.89 1.31 5.49
N ALA A 63 -13.28 0.23 4.96
CA ALA A 63 -12.93 0.13 3.55
C ALA A 63 -14.16 0.15 2.62
N GLN A 64 -15.24 -0.57 2.98
CA GLN A 64 -16.50 -0.54 2.22
C GLN A 64 -17.08 0.87 2.12
N ILE A 65 -17.13 1.60 3.24
CA ILE A 65 -17.64 2.97 3.27
C ILE A 65 -16.73 3.88 2.42
N LEU A 66 -15.42 3.78 2.61
CA LEU A 66 -14.46 4.59 1.86
C LEU A 66 -14.60 4.41 0.35
N ILE A 67 -14.76 3.18 -0.13
CA ILE A 67 -14.96 2.89 -1.57
C ILE A 67 -16.28 3.48 -2.06
N ALA A 68 -17.36 3.34 -1.28
CA ALA A 68 -18.67 3.88 -1.63
C ALA A 68 -18.70 5.42 -1.66
N GLU A 69 -17.79 6.09 -0.95
CA GLU A 69 -17.61 7.55 -1.00
C GLU A 69 -16.87 8.03 -2.26
N GLN A 70 -16.15 7.16 -2.97
CA GLN A 70 -15.34 7.54 -4.13
C GLN A 70 -16.10 7.38 -5.45
N ASP A 71 -16.11 8.43 -6.26
CA ASP A 71 -16.72 8.41 -7.59
C ASP A 71 -15.99 7.43 -8.54
N GLY A 72 -16.78 6.62 -9.26
CA GLY A 72 -16.31 5.70 -10.29
C GLY A 72 -15.70 4.39 -9.78
N TYR A 73 -15.65 4.19 -8.46
CA TYR A 73 -15.35 2.89 -7.87
C TYR A 73 -16.64 2.09 -7.70
N HIS A 74 -16.59 0.80 -8.04
CA HIS A 74 -17.77 -0.06 -7.97
C HIS A 74 -17.42 -1.39 -7.33
N LEU A 75 -18.21 -1.81 -6.36
CA LEU A 75 -18.06 -3.12 -5.74
C LEU A 75 -18.50 -4.20 -6.73
N ILE A 76 -17.79 -5.32 -6.78
CA ILE A 76 -18.16 -6.47 -7.62
C ILE A 76 -19.16 -7.34 -6.85
N GLU A 77 -20.36 -7.52 -7.42
CA GLU A 77 -21.42 -8.33 -6.81
C GLU A 77 -21.00 -9.79 -6.66
N GLY A 78 -21.50 -10.45 -5.60
CA GLY A 78 -21.18 -11.86 -5.32
C GLY A 78 -19.77 -12.14 -4.80
N LEU A 79 -18.88 -11.15 -4.79
CA LEU A 79 -17.51 -11.26 -4.25
C LEU A 79 -17.31 -10.52 -2.92
N GLN A 80 -18.40 -10.01 -2.35
CA GLN A 80 -18.43 -9.45 -1.02
C GLN A 80 -18.87 -10.50 -0.02
N GLU A 81 -17.94 -10.92 0.84
CA GLU A 81 -18.28 -11.61 2.07
C GLU A 81 -17.82 -10.74 3.24
N PRO A 82 -18.74 -10.28 4.10
CA PRO A 82 -18.39 -9.46 5.27
C PRO A 82 -17.27 -10.09 6.08
N GLY A 83 -16.17 -9.35 6.26
CA GLY A 83 -15.01 -9.80 7.03
C GLY A 83 -14.16 -10.88 6.36
N VAL A 84 -14.32 -11.12 5.05
CA VAL A 84 -13.52 -12.11 4.31
C VAL A 84 -12.99 -11.58 2.99
N SER A 85 -13.83 -11.02 2.12
CA SER A 85 -13.38 -10.50 0.82
C SER A 85 -14.17 -9.29 0.34
N LEU A 86 -13.45 -8.32 -0.20
CA LEU A 86 -13.99 -7.10 -0.79
C LEU A 86 -13.33 -6.88 -2.15
N ALA A 87 -14.08 -7.08 -3.22
CA ALA A 87 -13.63 -6.89 -4.59
C ALA A 87 -14.29 -5.66 -5.21
N PHE A 88 -13.52 -4.86 -5.95
CA PHE A 88 -14.02 -3.62 -6.55
C PHE A 88 -13.23 -3.20 -7.80
N THR A 89 -13.90 -2.54 -8.74
CA THR A 89 -13.29 -1.92 -9.92
C THR A 89 -12.93 -0.48 -9.65
N THR A 90 -11.93 0.03 -10.36
CA THR A 90 -11.54 1.45 -10.31
C THR A 90 -12.13 2.24 -11.49
N PRO A 91 -12.04 3.58 -11.48
CA PRO A 91 -12.39 4.40 -12.64
C PRO A 91 -11.60 4.09 -13.90
N CYS A 92 -10.39 3.50 -13.78
CA CYS A 92 -9.60 3.08 -14.96
C CYS A 92 -10.27 1.93 -15.72
N PHE A 93 -11.12 1.18 -15.02
CA PHE A 93 -11.92 0.12 -15.60
C PHE A 93 -13.27 0.66 -16.13
N SER A 94 -14.02 1.43 -15.34
CA SER A 94 -15.37 1.86 -15.75
C SER A 94 -15.41 3.03 -16.75
N ASN A 95 -14.37 3.86 -16.83
CA ASN A 95 -14.39 5.08 -17.66
C ASN A 95 -13.83 4.84 -19.08
N TYR A 96 -14.70 4.35 -19.97
CA TYR A 96 -14.37 4.07 -21.38
C TYR A 96 -14.10 5.32 -22.23
N GLU A 97 -14.60 6.49 -21.83
CA GLU A 97 -14.34 7.74 -22.54
C GLU A 97 -12.90 8.21 -22.32
N LYS A 98 -12.39 8.03 -21.09
CA LYS A 98 -11.05 8.44 -20.69
C LYS A 98 -9.99 7.39 -21.05
N TYR A 99 -10.32 6.11 -20.96
CA TYR A 99 -9.37 5.01 -21.13
C TYR A 99 -9.74 4.11 -22.32
N ASN A 100 -8.95 4.20 -23.39
CA ASN A 100 -9.15 3.38 -24.58
C ASN A 100 -8.67 1.93 -24.34
N ARG A 101 -9.62 0.99 -24.30
CA ARG A 101 -9.31 -0.44 -24.11
C ARG A 101 -8.39 -1.04 -25.18
N GLY A 102 -8.44 -0.54 -26.41
CA GLY A 102 -7.54 -0.98 -27.48
C GLY A 102 -6.07 -0.63 -27.26
N LYS A 103 -5.77 0.25 -26.29
CA LYS A 103 -4.40 0.55 -25.85
C LYS A 103 -3.96 -0.27 -24.64
N MET A 104 -4.85 -1.08 -24.06
CA MET A 104 -4.50 -1.97 -22.95
C MET A 104 -3.92 -3.25 -23.52
N THR A 105 -2.61 -3.40 -23.43
CA THR A 105 -1.82 -4.41 -24.17
C THR A 105 -1.50 -5.64 -23.33
N GLU A 106 -1.31 -5.47 -22.02
CA GLU A 106 -0.93 -6.54 -21.10
C GLU A 106 -1.70 -6.42 -19.79
N VAL A 107 -2.06 -7.56 -19.18
CA VAL A 107 -2.77 -7.64 -17.90
C VAL A 107 -1.96 -8.47 -16.91
N PHE A 108 -1.80 -7.95 -15.70
CA PHE A 108 -1.02 -8.55 -14.63
C PHE A 108 -1.81 -8.57 -13.33
N ILE A 109 -1.48 -9.51 -12.45
CA ILE A 109 -1.94 -9.50 -11.07
C ILE A 109 -0.72 -9.27 -10.18
N ASP A 110 -0.81 -8.26 -9.33
CA ASP A 110 0.17 -8.00 -8.29
C ASP A 110 -0.46 -8.12 -6.91
N SER A 111 0.35 -8.49 -5.91
CA SER A 111 -0.06 -8.60 -4.52
C SER A 111 0.83 -7.71 -3.66
N THR A 112 0.23 -6.95 -2.76
CA THR A 112 1.02 -6.17 -1.80
C THR A 112 1.42 -7.07 -0.63
N PHE A 113 2.36 -7.99 -0.87
CA PHE A 113 2.84 -8.90 0.16
C PHE A 113 3.68 -8.16 1.21
N GLY A 114 3.39 -8.40 2.49
CA GLY A 114 4.18 -7.87 3.61
C GLY A 114 3.99 -6.39 3.94
N THR A 115 3.05 -5.70 3.28
CA THR A 115 2.74 -4.28 3.55
C THR A 115 1.70 -4.10 4.66
N ASN A 116 0.95 -5.15 5.04
CA ASN A 116 -0.02 -5.11 6.13
C ASN A 116 0.33 -6.13 7.23
N LYS A 117 0.60 -5.63 8.44
CA LYS A 117 0.90 -6.46 9.63
C LYS A 117 -0.35 -7.01 10.33
N HIS A 118 -1.56 -6.66 9.87
CA HIS A 118 -2.82 -6.97 10.55
C HIS A 118 -3.57 -8.17 9.93
N GLY A 119 -2.91 -8.97 9.10
CA GLY A 119 -3.53 -10.18 8.54
C GLY A 119 -4.55 -9.89 7.44
N TYR A 120 -4.27 -8.89 6.59
CA TYR A 120 -4.99 -8.69 5.34
C TYR A 120 -4.03 -8.77 4.15
N GLU A 121 -4.56 -9.17 3.01
CA GLU A 121 -3.87 -9.16 1.72
C GLU A 121 -4.64 -8.29 0.74
N LEU A 122 -3.93 -7.58 -0.13
CA LEU A 122 -4.51 -6.80 -1.21
C LEU A 122 -3.89 -7.25 -2.53
N TYR A 123 -4.74 -7.64 -3.47
CA TYR A 123 -4.38 -7.98 -4.83
C TYR A 123 -4.90 -6.91 -5.77
N CYS A 124 -4.18 -6.68 -6.87
CA CYS A 124 -4.54 -5.70 -7.90
C CYS A 124 -4.42 -6.31 -9.29
N VAL A 125 -5.45 -6.14 -10.11
CA VAL A 125 -5.35 -6.35 -11.56
C VAL A 125 -4.84 -5.04 -12.15
N LEU A 126 -3.71 -5.12 -12.82
CA LEU A 126 -3.06 -4.01 -13.53
C LEU A 126 -3.15 -4.24 -15.03
N ALA A 127 -3.33 -3.17 -15.79
CA ALA A 127 -3.12 -3.19 -17.23
C ALA A 127 -2.01 -2.22 -17.64
N GLU A 128 -1.18 -2.62 -18.59
CA GLU A 128 -0.30 -1.68 -19.30
C GLU A 128 -1.14 -0.81 -20.23
N TYR A 129 -0.98 0.51 -20.15
CA TYR A 129 -1.63 1.50 -20.99
C TYR A 129 -0.62 2.60 -21.31
N ASP A 130 -0.23 2.74 -22.57
CA ASP A 130 0.77 3.73 -23.00
C ASP A 130 2.04 3.72 -22.11
N LEU A 131 2.61 2.54 -21.85
CA LEU A 131 3.80 2.33 -21.00
C LEU A 131 3.65 2.65 -19.50
N VAL A 132 2.42 2.86 -19.01
CA VAL A 132 2.13 2.98 -17.57
C VAL A 132 1.17 1.89 -17.09
N SER A 133 1.27 1.52 -15.82
CA SER A 133 0.35 0.54 -15.22
C SER A 133 -0.87 1.22 -14.62
N LEU A 134 -2.06 0.85 -15.09
CA LEU A 134 -3.34 1.30 -14.55
C LEU A 134 -3.96 0.20 -13.67
N PRO A 135 -4.39 0.52 -12.44
CA PRO A 135 -5.12 -0.43 -11.61
C PRO A 135 -6.54 -0.55 -12.11
N LEU A 136 -6.94 -1.71 -12.60
CA LEU A 136 -8.30 -1.95 -13.09
C LEU A 136 -9.24 -2.37 -11.96
N SER A 137 -8.76 -3.23 -11.08
CA SER A 137 -9.55 -3.77 -9.97
C SER A 137 -8.66 -4.18 -8.81
N TYR A 138 -9.26 -4.26 -7.62
CA TYR A 138 -8.62 -4.76 -6.42
C TYR A 138 -9.46 -5.86 -5.77
N LEU A 139 -8.77 -6.78 -5.10
CA LEU A 139 -9.35 -7.76 -4.18
C LEU A 139 -8.66 -7.63 -2.83
N PHE A 140 -9.39 -7.15 -1.84
CA PHE A 140 -8.98 -7.07 -0.45
C PHE A 140 -9.48 -8.29 0.32
N LEU A 141 -8.57 -9.01 0.98
CA LEU A 141 -8.87 -10.24 1.71
C LEU A 141 -8.47 -10.11 3.18
N ASP A 142 -9.36 -10.56 4.06
CA ASP A 142 -9.01 -10.85 5.46
C ASP A 142 -8.44 -12.27 5.54
N THR A 143 -7.16 -12.37 5.90
CA THR A 143 -6.44 -13.63 6.01
C THR A 143 -6.33 -14.14 7.45
N ARG A 144 -6.83 -13.40 8.46
CA ARG A 144 -6.77 -13.79 9.88
C ARG A 144 -7.52 -15.09 10.17
N ASN A 145 -8.61 -15.35 9.44
CA ASN A 145 -9.50 -16.48 9.65
C ASN A 145 -9.60 -17.45 8.46
N VAL A 146 -8.69 -17.36 7.48
CA VAL A 146 -8.63 -18.32 6.37
C VAL A 146 -8.04 -19.63 6.87
N LYS A 147 -8.86 -20.43 7.55
CA LYS A 147 -8.50 -21.75 8.12
C LYS A 147 -8.73 -22.90 7.15
N GLU A 148 -9.52 -22.69 6.10
CA GLU A 148 -9.84 -23.70 5.09
C GLU A 148 -8.91 -23.55 3.89
N ASP A 149 -8.21 -24.64 3.58
CA ASP A 149 -7.41 -24.74 2.36
C ASP A 149 -8.27 -24.43 1.13
N GLY A 150 -7.75 -23.58 0.24
CA GLY A 150 -8.41 -23.24 -1.02
C GLY A 150 -9.37 -22.04 -0.97
N LYS A 151 -9.82 -21.55 0.19
CA LYS A 151 -10.70 -20.36 0.26
C LYS A 151 -10.14 -19.14 -0.47
N ARG A 152 -8.84 -18.87 -0.28
CA ARG A 152 -8.12 -17.80 -1.00
C ARG A 152 -8.15 -18.02 -2.51
N GLY A 153 -7.87 -19.24 -2.97
CA GLY A 153 -7.85 -19.59 -4.38
C GLY A 153 -9.23 -19.44 -5.03
N ILE A 154 -10.30 -19.84 -4.33
CA ILE A 154 -11.68 -19.67 -4.79
C ILE A 154 -12.00 -18.18 -4.98
N ARG A 155 -11.57 -17.31 -4.07
CA ARG A 155 -11.82 -15.85 -4.19
C ARG A 155 -11.02 -15.20 -5.29
N LEU A 156 -9.75 -15.55 -5.42
CA LEU A 156 -8.93 -15.10 -6.55
C LEU A 156 -9.53 -15.55 -7.89
N THR A 157 -9.99 -16.80 -7.97
CA THR A 157 -10.63 -17.34 -9.17
C THR A 157 -11.95 -16.62 -9.45
N GLY A 158 -12.81 -16.47 -8.44
CA GLY A 158 -14.08 -15.76 -8.58
C GLY A 158 -13.91 -14.31 -9.02
N TRP A 159 -12.88 -13.63 -8.53
CA TRP A 159 -12.52 -12.28 -8.94
C TRP A 159 -11.96 -12.18 -10.36
N CYS A 160 -11.15 -13.15 -10.80
CA CYS A 160 -10.66 -13.18 -12.18
C CYS A 160 -11.75 -13.60 -13.18
N CYS A 161 -12.76 -14.34 -12.72
CA CYS A 161 -13.86 -14.86 -13.55
C CYS A 161 -15.14 -14.01 -13.47
N SER A 162 -15.24 -13.07 -12.53
CA SER A 162 -16.30 -12.07 -12.58
C SER A 162 -16.15 -11.26 -13.85
N ASP A 163 -17.26 -10.87 -14.46
CA ASP A 163 -17.30 -9.97 -15.61
C ASP A 163 -16.80 -8.58 -15.16
N VAL A 164 -15.48 -8.47 -15.01
CA VAL A 164 -14.69 -7.24 -14.98
C VAL A 164 -14.28 -7.02 -16.44
#